data_AF-A0A350LQX5-F1
#
_entry.id   AF-A0A350LQX5-F1
#
_cell.length_a   1.000
_cell.length_b   1.000
_cell.length_c   1.000
_cell.angle_alpha   90.00
_cell.angle_beta   90.00
_cell.angle_gamma   90.00
#
_symmetry.space_group_name_H-M   'P 1'
#
loop_
_entity.id
_entity.type
_entity.pdbx_description
1 polymer ?
#
loop_
_entity_poly.entity_id
_entity_poly.type
_entity_poly.pdbx_seq_one_letter_code
_entity_poly.pdbx_strand_id
1 'polypeptide(L)'
;SCTGGMVAVALTDVAGSSAVVERGFVTYSNAAKIEMLGVSPGTLAAHGAVSEEVAREMAEGALAHSGAQLAVAITGIAGPGGSEHKPEGRVCFGLAMAGHPTQAETR
;
A
#
# COMPACT_ATOMS: atom_id res chain seq x y z
N SER A 1 -5.57 -2.33 1.67
CA SER A 1 -5.73 -1.96 3.10
C SER A 1 -7.03 -1.16 3.25
N CYS A 2 -7.02 0.01 3.90
CA CYS A 2 -8.20 0.84 4.19
C CYS A 2 -9.01 1.33 2.98
N THR A 3 -8.41 1.46 1.79
CA THR A 3 -9.11 1.96 0.59
C THR A 3 -10.00 0.93 -0.09
N GLY A 4 -9.94 -0.35 0.29
CA GLY A 4 -10.83 -1.39 -0.25
C GLY A 4 -10.83 -1.56 -1.78
N GLY A 5 -9.79 -1.08 -2.49
CA GLY A 5 -9.73 -1.12 -3.95
C GLY A 5 -10.20 0.14 -4.68
N MET A 6 -10.64 1.19 -3.97
CA MET A 6 -11.15 2.44 -4.59
C MET A 6 -10.16 3.11 -5.56
N VAL A 7 -8.85 3.00 -5.32
CA VAL A 7 -7.83 3.52 -6.24
C VAL A 7 -7.84 2.76 -7.57
N ALA A 8 -7.98 1.44 -7.52
CA ALA A 8 -8.07 0.65 -8.75
C ALA A 8 -9.32 1.04 -9.54
N VAL A 9 -10.47 1.22 -8.88
CA VAL A 9 -11.70 1.72 -9.50
C VAL A 9 -11.45 3.05 -10.21
N ALA A 10 -10.88 4.05 -9.51
CA ALA A 10 -10.60 5.36 -10.07
C ALA A 10 -9.65 5.32 -11.28
N LEU A 11 -8.63 4.45 -11.26
CA LEU A 11 -7.73 4.27 -12.40
C LEU A 11 -8.43 3.58 -13.58
N THR A 12 -9.23 2.56 -13.32
CA THR A 12 -9.92 1.78 -14.36
C THR A 12 -11.12 2.52 -14.98
N ASP A 13 -11.64 3.54 -14.31
CA ASP A 13 -12.72 4.42 -14.81
C ASP A 13 -12.25 5.30 -15.99
N VAL A 14 -10.93 5.47 -16.15
CA VAL A 14 -10.35 6.17 -17.31
C VAL A 14 -10.32 5.24 -18.53
N ALA A 15 -10.90 5.70 -19.64
CA ALA A 15 -10.86 4.96 -20.91
C ALA A 15 -9.40 4.71 -21.35
N GLY A 16 -9.09 3.47 -21.74
CA GLY A 16 -7.73 3.05 -22.13
C GLY A 16 -6.81 2.73 -20.95
N SER A 17 -7.32 2.66 -19.72
CA SER A 17 -6.55 2.31 -18.51
C SER A 17 -5.80 0.98 -18.59
N SER A 18 -6.25 0.04 -19.43
CA SER A 18 -5.53 -1.22 -19.70
C SER A 18 -4.14 -1.03 -20.30
N ALA A 19 -3.82 0.16 -20.85
CA ALA A 19 -2.49 0.49 -21.35
C ALA A 19 -1.47 0.79 -20.23
N VAL A 20 -1.94 1.08 -19.01
CA VAL A 20 -1.08 1.54 -17.89
C VAL A 20 -1.31 0.77 -16.58
N VAL A 21 -2.53 0.25 -16.34
CA VAL A 21 -2.86 -0.53 -15.15
C VAL A 21 -2.60 -2.01 -15.44
N GLU A 22 -1.57 -2.56 -14.83
CA GLU A 22 -1.26 -4.00 -14.94
C GLU A 22 -2.04 -4.80 -13.90
N ARG A 23 -1.91 -4.44 -12.62
CA ARG A 23 -2.49 -5.17 -11.47
C ARG A 23 -2.65 -4.29 -10.24
N GLY A 24 -3.54 -4.72 -9.35
CA GLY A 24 -3.67 -4.19 -8.00
C GLY A 24 -3.69 -5.30 -6.95
N PHE A 25 -3.33 -4.93 -5.72
CA PHE A 25 -3.38 -5.83 -4.57
C PHE A 25 -4.21 -5.18 -3.46
N VAL A 26 -5.21 -5.90 -2.95
CA VAL A 26 -5.99 -5.48 -1.78
C VAL A 26 -5.57 -6.32 -0.57
N THR A 27 -4.53 -5.87 0.12
CA THR A 27 -3.96 -6.56 1.30
C THR A 27 -4.52 -6.00 2.61
N TYR A 28 -5.73 -6.44 2.97
CA TYR A 28 -6.43 -5.94 4.15
C TYR A 28 -5.75 -6.38 5.46
N SER A 29 -5.52 -7.68 5.63
CA SER A 29 -4.88 -8.25 6.82
C SER A 29 -3.35 -8.10 6.81
N ASN A 30 -2.72 -8.26 7.97
CA ASN A 30 -1.26 -8.37 8.06
C ASN A 30 -0.75 -9.61 7.33
N ALA A 31 -1.46 -10.74 7.43
CA ALA A 31 -1.14 -11.95 6.69
C ALA A 31 -1.12 -11.70 5.17
N ALA A 32 -2.13 -11.01 4.63
CA ALA A 32 -2.15 -10.67 3.21
C ALA A 32 -1.00 -9.75 2.79
N LYS A 33 -0.58 -8.81 3.65
CA LYS A 33 0.60 -7.95 3.38
C LYS A 33 1.88 -8.78 3.28
N ILE A 34 2.05 -9.77 4.17
CA ILE A 34 3.20 -10.67 4.18
C ILE A 34 3.15 -11.60 2.97
N GLU A 35 2.04 -12.30 2.75
CA GLU A 35 1.91 -13.34 1.72
C GLU A 35 1.95 -12.79 0.29
N MET A 36 1.29 -11.65 0.04
CA MET A 36 1.14 -11.13 -1.31
C MET A 36 2.19 -10.09 -1.69
N LEU A 37 2.75 -9.38 -0.70
CA LEU A 37 3.66 -8.25 -0.93
C LEU A 37 5.02 -8.43 -0.23
N GLY A 38 5.25 -9.53 0.48
CA GLY A 38 6.53 -9.77 1.14
C GLY A 38 6.85 -8.79 2.27
N VAL A 39 5.84 -8.09 2.83
CA VAL A 39 6.05 -7.20 3.99
C VAL A 39 6.62 -8.01 5.15
N SER A 40 7.66 -7.48 5.79
CA SER A 40 8.35 -8.15 6.88
C SER A 40 7.45 -8.25 8.12
N PRO A 41 7.33 -9.45 8.72
CA PRO A 41 6.68 -9.59 10.02
C PRO A 41 7.34 -8.73 11.10
N GLY A 42 8.67 -8.52 11.02
CA GLY A 42 9.41 -7.67 11.94
C GLY A 42 9.04 -6.20 11.83
N THR A 43 8.88 -5.69 10.60
CA THR A 43 8.44 -4.31 10.35
C THR A 43 7.02 -4.08 10.86
N LEU A 44 6.11 -5.04 10.62
CA LEU A 44 4.76 -5.00 11.16
C LEU A 44 4.73 -4.99 12.69
N ALA A 45 5.58 -5.78 13.34
CA ALA A 45 5.67 -5.83 14.80
C ALA A 45 6.23 -4.53 15.40
N ALA A 46 7.24 -3.94 14.76
CA ALA A 46 7.91 -2.74 15.28
C ALA A 46 7.13 -1.45 15.02
N HIS A 47 6.51 -1.30 13.84
CA HIS A 47 5.91 -0.03 13.41
C HIS A 47 4.38 -0.07 13.32
N GLY A 48 3.79 -1.28 13.31
CA GLY A 48 2.37 -1.51 13.06
C GLY A 48 1.99 -1.32 11.58
N ALA A 49 0.83 -1.84 11.19
CA ALA A 49 0.40 -1.87 9.79
C ALA A 49 0.18 -0.49 9.13
N VAL A 50 0.02 0.58 9.93
CA VAL A 50 -0.18 1.95 9.46
C VAL A 50 1.09 2.76 9.75
N SER A 51 2.12 2.55 8.94
CA SER A 51 3.41 3.25 9.05
C SER A 51 4.03 3.46 7.67
N GLU A 52 5.01 4.36 7.59
CA GLU A 52 5.75 4.62 6.34
C GLU A 52 6.63 3.44 5.95
N GLU A 53 7.18 2.70 6.92
CA GLU A 53 7.98 1.50 6.70
C GLU A 53 7.13 0.40 6.06
N VAL A 54 5.93 0.15 6.59
CA VAL A 54 5.01 -0.83 5.99
C VAL A 54 4.51 -0.34 4.63
N ALA A 55 4.23 0.96 4.47
CA ALA A 55 3.81 1.50 3.17
C ALA A 55 4.92 1.36 2.11
N ARG A 56 6.18 1.56 2.50
CA ARG A 56 7.37 1.35 1.66
C ARG A 56 7.48 -0.10 1.21
N GLU A 57 7.48 -1.05 2.16
CA GLU A 57 7.57 -2.48 1.85
C GLU A 57 6.38 -2.96 0.99
N MET A 58 5.17 -2.44 1.25
CA MET A 58 4.01 -2.74 0.41
C MET A 58 4.19 -2.25 -1.03
N ALA A 59 4.78 -1.06 -1.24
CA ALA A 59 5.02 -0.52 -2.57
C ALA A 59 6.10 -1.32 -3.32
N GLU A 60 7.19 -1.64 -2.63
CA GLU A 60 8.29 -2.45 -3.17
C GLU A 60 7.83 -3.85 -3.54
N GLY A 61 7.08 -4.51 -2.66
CA GLY A 61 6.44 -5.80 -2.94
C GLY A 61 5.49 -5.74 -4.11
N ALA A 62 4.65 -4.71 -4.18
CA ALA A 62 3.72 -4.54 -5.30
C ALA A 62 4.48 -4.36 -6.62
N LEU A 63 5.57 -3.59 -6.63
CA LEU A 63 6.42 -3.44 -7.82
C LEU A 63 7.06 -4.77 -8.23
N ALA A 64 7.68 -5.47 -7.27
CA ALA A 64 8.36 -6.75 -7.51
C ALA A 64 7.41 -7.85 -7.99
N HIS A 65 6.16 -7.83 -7.54
CA HIS A 65 5.18 -8.84 -7.88
C HIS A 65 4.29 -8.45 -9.06
N SER A 66 4.27 -7.19 -9.53
CA SER A 66 3.36 -6.72 -10.60
C SER A 66 3.93 -6.80 -12.01
N GLY A 67 5.24 -6.69 -12.20
CA GLY A 67 5.79 -6.44 -13.55
C GLY A 67 5.49 -5.02 -14.07
N ALA A 68 4.92 -4.15 -13.24
CA ALA A 68 4.80 -2.72 -13.52
C ALA A 68 6.13 -1.99 -13.32
N GLN A 69 6.20 -0.73 -13.76
CA GLN A 69 7.36 0.15 -13.56
C GLN A 69 7.19 1.09 -12.35
N LEU A 70 5.95 1.20 -11.86
CA LEU A 70 5.55 2.08 -10.78
C LEU A 70 4.48 1.36 -9.93
N ALA A 71 4.61 1.44 -8.61
CA ALA A 71 3.62 0.92 -7.67
C ALA A 71 3.34 1.94 -6.56
N VAL A 72 2.07 2.05 -6.19
CA VAL A 72 1.59 2.89 -5.08
C VAL A 72 0.97 1.99 -4.02
N ALA A 73 1.36 2.20 -2.76
CA ALA A 73 0.80 1.52 -1.61
C ALA A 73 0.10 2.52 -0.68
N ILE A 74 -1.01 2.07 -0.08
CA ILE A 74 -1.79 2.86 0.86
C ILE A 74 -2.17 1.98 2.06
N THR A 75 -1.88 2.46 3.26
CA THR A 75 -2.29 1.84 4.50
C THR A 75 -2.68 2.89 5.53
N GLY A 76 -3.81 2.71 6.22
CA GLY A 76 -4.40 3.77 7.03
C GLY A 76 -5.50 3.27 7.96
N ILE A 77 -5.99 4.18 8.79
CA ILE A 77 -7.10 3.95 9.73
C ILE A 77 -8.33 4.70 9.21
N ALA A 78 -9.22 4.00 8.50
CA ALA A 78 -10.42 4.62 7.90
C ALA A 78 -11.48 5.04 8.95
N GLY A 79 -11.56 4.33 10.08
CA GLY A 79 -12.53 4.59 11.16
C GLY A 79 -13.94 3.98 10.96
N PRO A 80 -14.82 4.04 11.99
CA PRO A 80 -14.48 4.41 13.38
C PRO A 80 -13.84 3.20 14.11
N GLY A 81 -12.74 3.43 14.81
CA GLY A 81 -11.93 2.38 15.46
C GLY A 81 -10.42 2.61 15.37
N GLY A 82 -9.93 3.83 15.59
CA GLY A 82 -8.50 4.08 15.78
C GLY A 82 -7.96 3.37 17.04
N SER A 83 -6.70 2.90 16.99
CA SER A 83 -6.04 2.43 18.20
C SER A 83 -5.63 3.62 19.06
N GLU A 84 -5.45 3.43 20.37
CA GLU A 84 -5.00 4.49 21.30
C GLU A 84 -3.72 5.21 20.85
N HIS A 85 -2.93 4.59 19.97
CA HIS A 85 -1.61 5.07 19.53
C HIS A 85 -1.61 5.86 18.22
N LYS A 86 -2.66 5.80 17.39
CA LYS A 86 -2.69 6.49 16.08
C LYS A 86 -4.07 7.07 15.79
N PRO A 87 -4.17 8.37 15.45
CA PRO A 87 -5.46 9.00 15.21
C PRO A 87 -6.18 8.38 14.02
N GLU A 88 -7.50 8.35 14.09
CA GLU A 88 -8.35 8.08 12.93
C GLU A 88 -8.03 9.06 11.79
N GLY A 89 -8.17 8.60 10.55
CA GLY A 89 -7.83 9.40 9.38
C GLY A 89 -6.35 9.42 9.02
N ARG A 90 -5.46 8.85 9.85
CA ARG A 90 -4.04 8.69 9.48
C ARG A 90 -3.90 7.75 8.28
N VAL A 91 -3.17 8.19 7.25
CA VAL A 91 -2.85 7.38 6.08
C VAL A 91 -1.36 7.49 5.75
N CYS A 92 -0.72 6.35 5.52
CA CYS A 92 0.64 6.26 5.01
C CYS A 92 0.61 5.82 3.54
N PHE A 93 1.43 6.49 2.73
CA PHE A 93 1.58 6.27 1.30
C PHE A 93 3.00 5.78 1.01
N GLY A 94 3.14 4.86 0.05
CA GLY A 94 4.42 4.40 -0.48
C GLY A 94 4.43 4.49 -1.99
N LEU A 95 5.55 4.89 -2.58
CA LEU A 95 5.76 5.02 -4.03
C LEU A 95 7.07 4.34 -4.41
N ALA A 96 6.98 3.20 -5.10
CA ALA A 96 8.12 2.46 -5.61
C ALA A 96 8.18 2.59 -7.14
N MET A 97 9.35 2.91 -7.68
CA MET A 97 9.58 3.05 -9.11
C MET A 97 10.88 2.34 -9.50
N ALA A 98 10.85 1.58 -10.60
CA ALA A 98 12.01 0.84 -11.06
C ALA A 98 13.20 1.80 -11.32
N GLY A 99 14.34 1.53 -10.68
CA GLY A 99 15.55 2.36 -10.80
C GLY A 99 15.58 3.61 -9.92
N HIS A 100 14.58 3.81 -9.04
CA HIS A 100 14.54 4.95 -8.12
C HIS A 100 14.34 4.50 -6.66
N PRO A 101 14.83 5.28 -5.67
CA PRO A 101 14.54 5.01 -4.27
C PRO A 101 13.04 5.10 -3.97
N THR A 102 12.53 4.16 -3.19
CA THR A 102 11.13 4.18 -2.73
C THR A 102 10.90 5.35 -1.78
N GLN A 103 9.84 6.12 -2.03
CA GLN A 103 9.40 7.20 -1.16
C GLN A 103 8.23 6.73 -0.30
N ALA A 104 8.15 7.22 0.94
CA ALA A 104 7.00 6.99 1.80
C ALA A 104 6.70 8.24 2.62
N GLU A 105 5.42 8.54 2.85
CA GLU A 105 4.99 9.67 3.66
C GLU A 105 3.68 9.39 4.39
N THR A 106 3.47 10.06 5.51
CA THR A 106 2.22 10.06 6.27
C THR A 106 1.44 11.37 6.06
N ARG A 107 0.13 11.26 5.89
CA ARG A 107 -0.82 12.39 5.94
C ARG A 107 -1.89 12.16 7.00
#